data_AF-A0A7C4XGM6-F1
#
_entry.id   AF-A0A7C4XGM6-F1
#
_cell.length_a   1.000
_cell.length_b   1.000
_cell.length_c   1.000
_cell.angle_alpha   90.00
_cell.angle_beta   90.00
_cell.angle_gamma   90.00
#
_symmetry.space_group_name_H-M   'P 1'
#
loop_
_entity.id
_entity.type
_entity.pdbx_description
1 polymer ?
#
loop_
_entity_poly.entity_id
_entity_poly.type
_entity_poly.pdbx_seq_one_letter_code
_entity_poly.pdbx_strand_id
1 'polypeptide(L)'
;MAGVSIAAVLVAGCGGDGGGGAASGGDIFDARCATCHGDDGQGLFGPALTGVGQRLGRDDTIAVVTNGRGRMPAFGRDLDAQ
;
A
#
# COMPACT_ATOMS: atom_id res chain seq x y z
N MET A 1 -9.40 -47.13 -29.47
CA MET A 1 -10.45 -47.45 -28.49
C MET A 1 -9.83 -48.18 -27.32
N ALA A 2 -9.35 -47.45 -26.30
CA ALA A 2 -8.91 -48.01 -25.04
C ALA A 2 -9.33 -47.06 -23.91
N GLY A 3 -10.11 -47.59 -22.96
CA GLY A 3 -10.21 -47.08 -21.60
C GLY A 3 -11.06 -45.84 -21.36
N VAL A 4 -12.37 -46.02 -21.19
CA VAL A 4 -13.19 -45.11 -20.38
C VAL A 4 -13.12 -45.59 -18.94
N SER A 5 -12.86 -44.65 -18.01
CA SER A 5 -13.20 -44.60 -16.57
C SER A 5 -12.06 -43.82 -15.90
N ILE A 6 -12.31 -42.72 -15.19
CA ILE A 6 -12.61 -42.74 -13.74
C ILE A 6 -13.25 -41.39 -13.33
N ALA A 7 -14.32 -41.53 -12.53
CA ALA A 7 -14.82 -40.67 -11.46
C ALA A 7 -15.18 -39.20 -11.70
N ALA A 8 -16.48 -38.96 -11.60
CA ALA A 8 -17.04 -37.75 -11.01
C ALA A 8 -16.51 -37.55 -9.58
N VAL A 9 -15.93 -36.37 -9.30
CA VAL A 9 -15.54 -35.92 -7.96
C VAL A 9 -15.85 -34.42 -7.85
N LEU A 10 -16.95 -34.15 -7.12
CA LEU A 10 -17.13 -33.10 -6.11
C LEU A 10 -17.29 -31.63 -6.53
N VAL A 11 -18.52 -31.15 -6.30
CA VAL A 11 -18.90 -29.86 -5.67
C VAL A 11 -17.75 -28.88 -5.38
N ALA A 12 -17.88 -27.66 -5.90
CA ALA A 12 -17.46 -26.45 -5.22
C ALA A 12 -18.36 -25.29 -5.66
N GLY A 13 -19.34 -24.96 -4.83
CA GLY A 13 -19.90 -23.60 -4.79
C GLY A 13 -18.99 -22.69 -3.98
N CYS A 14 -19.21 -21.38 -4.16
CA CYS A 14 -18.70 -20.23 -3.42
C CYS A 14 -17.19 -19.92 -3.50
N GLY A 15 -16.92 -18.63 -3.62
CA GLY A 15 -15.59 -18.05 -3.53
C GLY A 15 -15.63 -16.66 -4.12
N GLY A 16 -16.24 -15.71 -3.41
CA GLY A 16 -16.21 -14.32 -3.82
C GLY A 16 -14.76 -13.84 -3.89
N ASP A 17 -14.40 -13.25 -5.02
CA ASP A 17 -13.17 -12.48 -5.17
C ASP A 17 -13.31 -11.15 -4.43
N GLY A 18 -13.42 -11.23 -3.10
CA GLY A 18 -13.22 -10.12 -2.17
C GLY A 18 -11.74 -9.81 -2.03
N GLY A 19 -11.06 -9.54 -3.14
CA GLY A 19 -9.61 -9.42 -3.20
C GLY A 19 -9.16 -8.50 -4.32
N GLY A 20 -9.78 -7.33 -4.45
CA GLY A 20 -9.09 -6.21 -5.08
C GLY A 20 -7.86 -5.92 -4.23
N GLY A 21 -6.69 -6.33 -4.69
CA GLY A 21 -5.44 -6.19 -3.96
C GLY A 21 -5.13 -4.73 -3.75
N ALA A 22 -5.53 -4.18 -2.58
CA ALA A 22 -5.09 -2.88 -2.14
C ALA A 22 -3.56 -2.89 -2.16
N ALA A 23 -2.95 -1.90 -2.80
CA ALA A 23 -1.51 -1.77 -2.85
C ALA A 23 -0.94 -1.78 -1.43
N SER A 24 0.14 -2.52 -1.19
CA SER A 24 0.75 -2.55 0.13
C SER A 24 1.30 -1.16 0.47
N GLY A 25 1.39 -0.83 1.76
CA GLY A 25 2.00 0.44 2.18
C GLY A 25 3.43 0.65 1.63
N GLY A 26 4.19 -0.44 1.43
CA GLY A 26 5.50 -0.42 0.78
C GLY A 26 5.41 -0.02 -0.70
N ASP A 27 4.52 -0.64 -1.48
CA ASP A 27 4.34 -0.32 -2.90
C ASP A 27 3.94 1.16 -3.10
N ILE A 28 3.08 1.67 -2.22
CA ILE A 28 2.68 3.08 -2.22
C ILE A 28 3.87 3.98 -1.89
N PHE A 29 4.67 3.58 -0.89
CA PHE A 29 5.86 4.33 -0.49
C PHE A 29 6.86 4.45 -1.64
N ASP A 30 7.17 3.34 -2.30
CA ASP A 30 8.12 3.30 -3.41
C ASP A 30 7.63 4.13 -4.59
N ALA A 31 6.33 4.03 -4.91
CA ALA A 31 5.75 4.74 -6.04
C ALA A 31 5.62 6.26 -5.82
N ARG A 32 5.41 6.72 -4.57
CA ARG A 32 4.95 8.09 -4.28
C ARG A 32 5.85 8.88 -3.33
N CYS A 33 6.56 8.21 -2.43
CA CYS A 33 7.27 8.84 -1.31
C CYS A 33 8.79 8.80 -1.49
N ALA A 34 9.32 7.67 -1.98
CA ALA A 34 10.74 7.41 -2.10
C ALA A 34 11.49 8.45 -2.94
N THR A 35 10.86 9.00 -3.98
CA THR A 35 11.48 10.02 -4.84
C THR A 35 11.96 11.26 -4.07
N CYS A 36 11.33 11.58 -2.94
CA CYS A 36 11.69 12.72 -2.10
C CYS A 36 12.36 12.27 -0.79
N HIS A 37 11.90 11.18 -0.20
CA HIS A 37 12.34 10.71 1.12
C HIS A 37 13.42 9.60 1.06
N GLY A 38 13.83 9.19 -0.14
CA GLY A 38 14.76 8.07 -0.35
C GLY A 38 14.06 6.71 -0.30
N ASP A 39 14.65 5.73 -0.98
CA ASP A 39 14.10 4.37 -1.13
C ASP A 39 13.85 3.68 0.22
N ASP A 40 14.67 3.97 1.23
CA ASP A 40 14.54 3.43 2.59
C ASP A 40 13.99 4.48 3.59
N GLY A 41 13.50 5.62 3.09
CA GLY A 41 13.11 6.75 3.95
C GLY A 41 14.28 7.46 4.65
N GLN A 42 15.51 7.26 4.17
CA GLN A 42 16.75 7.83 4.71
C GLN A 42 16.88 9.36 4.52
N GLY A 43 16.04 9.95 3.69
CA GLY A 43 16.04 11.36 3.33
C GLY A 43 16.89 11.64 2.09
N LEU A 44 16.37 12.52 1.22
CA LEU A 44 17.04 13.04 0.03
C LEU A 44 16.72 14.54 -0.10
N PHE A 45 15.63 14.85 -0.81
CA PHE A 45 15.08 16.20 -0.92
C PHE A 45 14.16 16.56 0.26
N GLY A 46 13.43 15.56 0.75
CA GLY A 46 12.65 15.59 1.97
C GLY A 46 13.46 15.03 3.16
N PRO A 47 13.01 15.29 4.40
CA PRO A 47 13.68 14.82 5.60
C PRO A 47 13.65 13.29 5.72
N ALA A 48 14.59 12.75 6.50
CA ALA A 48 14.57 11.34 6.88
C ALA A 48 13.31 10.98 7.67
N LEU A 49 12.71 9.85 7.32
CA LEU A 49 11.51 9.30 7.96
C LEU A 49 11.85 8.25 9.03
N THR A 50 13.11 7.86 9.17
CA THR A 50 13.57 7.00 10.27
C THR A 50 13.14 7.59 11.62
N GLY A 51 12.36 6.83 12.39
CA GLY A 51 11.84 7.25 13.69
C GLY A 51 10.68 8.27 13.64
N VAL A 52 10.09 8.54 12.47
CA VAL A 52 9.02 9.53 12.33
C VAL A 52 7.81 9.21 13.22
N GLY A 53 7.44 7.93 13.33
CA GLY A 53 6.31 7.51 14.16
C GLY A 53 6.47 7.80 15.65
N GLN A 54 7.70 8.00 16.13
CA GLN A 54 7.99 8.42 17.50
C GLN A 54 8.00 9.95 17.66
N ARG A 55 8.23 10.68 16.57
CA ARG A 55 8.29 12.16 16.56
C ARG A 55 6.92 12.79 16.29
N LEU A 56 6.20 12.20 15.34
CA LEU A 56 4.85 12.53 14.92
C LEU A 56 4.08 11.24 15.18
N GLY A 57 3.19 11.21 16.16
CA GLY A 57 2.37 10.04 16.41
C GLY A 57 1.59 9.63 15.15
N ARG A 58 0.87 8.51 15.23
CA ARG A 58 0.04 8.02 14.11
C ARG A 58 -0.82 9.12 13.49
N ASP A 59 -1.61 9.80 14.33
CA ASP A 59 -2.63 10.74 13.84
C ASP A 59 -1.99 11.98 13.20
N ASP A 60 -0.91 12.48 13.80
CA ASP A 60 -0.14 13.59 13.22
C ASP A 60 0.54 13.20 11.91
N THR A 61 1.05 11.97 11.82
CA THR A 61 1.64 11.45 10.57
C THR A 61 0.58 11.38 9.49
N ILE A 62 -0.60 10.84 9.80
CA ILE A 62 -1.75 10.81 8.87
C ILE A 62 -2.13 12.23 8.46
N ALA A 63 -2.21 13.16 9.41
CA ALA A 63 -2.56 14.55 9.10
C ALA A 63 -1.55 15.22 8.16
N VAL A 64 -0.25 14.99 8.36
CA VAL A 64 0.80 15.52 7.49
C VAL A 64 0.74 14.91 6.10
N VAL A 65 0.55 13.59 5.98
CA VAL A 65 0.43 12.94 4.67
C VAL A 65 -0.84 13.39 3.94
N THR A 66 -1.96 13.47 4.66
CA THR A 66 -3.26 13.86 4.11
C THR A 66 -3.24 15.30 3.60
N ASN A 67 -2.71 16.23 4.40
CA ASN A 67 -2.80 17.67 4.13
C ASN A 67 -1.52 18.27 3.50
N GLY A 68 -0.43 17.51 3.47
CA GLY A 68 0.89 18.02 3.12
C GLY A 68 1.49 18.91 4.23
N ARG A 69 2.76 19.28 4.06
CA ARG A 69 3.44 20.24 4.94
C ARG A 69 4.59 20.94 4.22
N GLY A 70 4.52 22.28 4.18
CA GLY A 70 5.54 23.08 3.52
C GLY A 70 5.65 22.73 2.03
N ARG A 71 6.74 22.07 1.65
CA ARG A 71 7.01 21.63 0.28
C ARG A 71 6.44 20.24 -0.03
N MET A 72 6.09 19.47 1.01
CA MET A 72 5.50 18.15 0.85
C MET A 72 4.05 18.31 0.40
N PRO A 73 3.65 17.74 -0.75
CA PRO A 73 2.28 17.84 -1.26
C PRO A 73 1.29 17.08 -0.38
N ALA A 74 0.02 17.38 -0.55
CA ALA A 74 -1.10 16.71 0.12
C ALA A 74 -1.50 15.45 -0.66
N PHE A 75 -1.64 14.31 0.03
CA PHE A 75 -1.95 13.02 -0.59
C PHE A 75 -3.33 12.45 -0.22
N GLY A 76 -4.15 13.15 0.59
CA GLY A 76 -5.42 12.60 1.08
C GLY A 76 -6.30 12.00 -0.02
N ARG A 77 -6.65 12.80 -1.03
CA ARG A 77 -7.44 12.33 -2.19
C ARG A 77 -6.78 11.22 -3.01
N ASP A 78 -5.46 11.18 -3.07
CA ASP A 78 -4.73 10.17 -3.85
C ASP A 78 -4.65 8.84 -3.10
N LEU A 79 -4.63 8.89 -1.76
CA LEU A 79 -4.50 7.71 -0.93
C LEU A 79 -5.83 7.08 -0.54
N ASP A 80 -6.88 7.88 -0.40
CA ASP A 80 -8.24 7.44 -0.08
C ASP A 80 -8.92 6.68 -1.24
N ALA A 81 -8.34 6.77 -2.44
CA ALA A 81 -8.85 6.13 -3.66
C ALA A 81 -8.30 4.71 -3.91
N GLN A 82 -7.54 4.15 -2.95
CA GLN A 82 -6.81 2.87 -3.07
C GLN A 82 -7.41 1.76 -2.21
#